data_AF-T1B658-F1
#
_entry.id   AF-T1B658-F1
#
_cell.length_a   1.000
_cell.length_b   1.000
_cell.length_c   1.000
_cell.angle_alpha   90.00
_cell.angle_beta   90.00
_cell.angle_gamma   90.00
#
_symmetry.space_group_name_H-M   'P 1'
#
loop_
_entity.id
_entity.type
_entity.pdbx_description
1 polymer ?
#
loop_
_entity_poly.entity_id
_entity_poly.type
_entity_poly.pdbx_seq_one_letter_code
_entity_poly.pdbx_strand_id
1 'polypeptide(L)'
;MKLSDLGYPPEFIELAGGDFDLYPHQQDALKKLKENRNLIVTVPTAAGKTLIAYSAIFDMLKSGKKCLYIVPLKALAFEKYEEMKVLRKLGAKLTIATGDYDSSASFVRNFDIIICTSEKADSMIRHDPS
;
A
#
# COMPACT_ATOMS: atom_id res chain seq x y z
N MET A 1 6.96 20.47 -6.97
CA MET A 1 6.03 20.22 -5.83
C MET A 1 6.69 19.13 -5.05
N LYS A 2 7.07 19.44 -3.82
CA LYS A 2 7.71 18.48 -2.93
C LYS A 2 6.68 17.54 -2.33
N LEU A 3 7.15 16.39 -1.88
CA LEU A 3 6.30 15.42 -1.20
C LEU A 3 5.75 16.00 0.13
N SER A 4 6.59 16.73 0.87
CA SER A 4 6.21 17.41 2.12
C SER A 4 5.09 18.45 1.92
N ASP A 5 5.00 19.07 0.74
CA ASP A 5 3.93 20.03 0.40
C ASP A 5 2.53 19.39 0.40
N LEU A 6 2.44 18.06 0.35
CA LEU A 6 1.17 17.34 0.32
C LEU A 6 0.56 17.09 1.71
N GLY A 7 1.25 17.45 2.79
CA GLY A 7 0.74 17.30 4.16
C GLY A 7 0.80 15.87 4.69
N TYR A 8 1.68 15.04 4.13
CA TYR A 8 1.95 13.70 4.67
C TYR A 8 2.77 13.78 5.97
N PRO A 9 2.52 12.87 6.94
CA PRO A 9 3.27 12.84 8.19
C PRO A 9 4.71 12.35 7.97
N PRO A 10 5.65 12.65 8.88
CA PRO A 10 7.06 12.26 8.76
C PRO A 10 7.29 10.77 8.48
N GLU A 11 6.48 9.90 9.07
CA GLU A 11 6.52 8.44 8.88
C GLU A 11 6.23 8.04 7.43
N PHE A 12 5.36 8.79 6.74
CA PHE A 12 5.10 8.57 5.33
C PHE A 12 6.22 9.10 4.45
N ILE A 13 6.84 10.22 4.83
CA ILE A 13 8.03 10.74 4.15
C ILE A 13 9.20 9.75 4.30
N GLU A 14 9.36 9.14 5.48
CA GLU A 14 10.31 8.05 5.74
C GLU A 14 10.03 6.85 4.82
N LEU A 15 8.76 6.40 4.74
CA LEU A 15 8.33 5.33 3.84
C LEU A 15 8.64 5.62 2.37
N ALA A 16 8.48 6.88 1.94
CA ALA A 16 8.75 7.30 0.58
C ALA A 16 10.26 7.38 0.24
N GLY A 17 11.14 7.20 1.22
CA GLY A 17 12.59 7.33 1.05
C GLY A 17 13.13 8.76 1.21
N GLY A 18 12.35 9.66 1.82
CA GLY A 18 12.71 11.05 2.07
C GLY A 18 11.81 12.07 1.37
N ASP A 19 12.17 13.35 1.49
CA ASP A 19 11.47 14.45 0.84
C ASP A 19 12.16 14.84 -0.48
N PHE A 20 11.41 14.86 -1.57
CA PHE A 20 11.91 15.12 -2.91
C PHE A 20 10.83 15.75 -3.79
N ASP A 21 11.24 16.32 -4.93
CA ASP A 21 10.33 16.82 -5.94
C ASP A 21 9.64 15.69 -6.69
N LEU A 22 8.31 15.74 -6.72
CA LEU A 22 7.49 14.75 -7.41
C LEU A 22 7.65 14.87 -8.92
N TYR A 23 7.76 13.73 -9.60
CA TYR A 23 7.67 13.71 -11.05
C TYR A 23 6.29 14.15 -11.55
N PRO A 24 6.17 14.73 -12.76
CA PRO A 24 4.89 15.17 -13.31
C PRO A 24 3.81 14.09 -13.32
N HIS A 25 4.16 12.84 -13.67
CA HIS A 25 3.22 11.71 -13.67
C HIS A 25 2.77 11.30 -12.26
N GLN A 26 3.61 11.47 -11.24
CA GLN A 26 3.22 11.25 -9.85
C GLN A 26 2.22 12.33 -9.42
N GLN A 27 2.49 13.60 -9.71
CA GLN A 27 1.57 14.70 -9.39
C GLN A 27 0.18 14.49 -10.03
N ASP A 28 0.13 14.11 -11.31
CA ASP A 28 -1.11 13.80 -12.01
C ASP A 28 -1.85 12.61 -11.39
N ALA A 29 -1.15 11.52 -11.06
CA ALA A 29 -1.74 10.35 -10.42
C ALA A 29 -2.30 10.68 -9.02
N LEU A 30 -1.55 11.41 -8.20
CA LEU A 30 -1.98 11.81 -6.85
C LEU A 30 -3.20 12.73 -6.89
N LYS A 31 -3.28 13.64 -7.87
CA LYS A 31 -4.47 14.47 -8.07
C LYS A 31 -5.70 13.61 -8.35
N LYS A 32 -5.58 12.63 -9.26
CA LYS A 32 -6.69 11.73 -9.61
C LYS A 32 -7.08 10.77 -8.48
N LEU A 33 -6.13 10.36 -7.64
CA LEU A 33 -6.41 9.56 -6.43
C LEU A 33 -7.31 10.33 -5.45
N LYS A 34 -7.06 11.63 -5.25
CA LYS A 34 -7.88 12.50 -4.38
C LYS A 34 -9.33 12.62 -4.86
N GLU A 35 -9.59 12.38 -6.14
CA GLU A 35 -10.93 12.33 -6.74
C GLU A 35 -11.62 10.95 -6.55
N ASN A 36 -11.05 10.04 -5.75
CA ASN A 36 -11.54 8.67 -5.53
C ASN A 36 -11.74 7.87 -6.85
N ARG A 37 -10.85 8.07 -7.82
CA ARG A 37 -10.88 7.37 -9.12
C ARG A 37 -10.02 6.11 -9.09
N ASN A 38 -10.43 5.08 -9.82
CA ASN A 38 -9.59 3.93 -10.13
C ASN A 38 -8.52 4.34 -11.15
N LEU A 39 -7.26 3.94 -10.93
CA LEU A 39 -6.14 4.30 -11.78
C LEU A 39 -5.38 3.08 -12.30
N ILE A 40 -5.00 3.14 -13.58
CA ILE A 40 -3.98 2.29 -14.18
C ILE A 40 -2.78 3.19 -14.46
N VAL A 41 -1.63 2.88 -13.88
CA VAL A 41 -0.42 3.69 -13.99
C VAL A 41 0.64 2.94 -14.80
N THR A 42 0.93 3.45 -15.99
CA THR A 42 1.87 2.83 -16.93
C THR A 42 3.09 3.72 -17.12
N VAL A 43 4.14 3.46 -16.34
CA VAL A 43 5.44 4.15 -16.44
C VAL A 43 6.58 3.13 -16.27
N PRO A 44 7.85 3.45 -16.58
CA PRO A 44 8.99 2.56 -16.32
C PRO A 44 9.21 2.26 -14.82
N THR A 45 9.87 1.16 -14.47
CA THR A 45 10.08 0.72 -13.06
C THR A 45 10.73 1.79 -12.20
N ALA A 46 11.79 2.43 -12.71
CA ALA A 46 12.51 3.49 -12.00
C ALA A 46 11.73 4.81 -11.86
N ALA A 47 10.53 4.93 -12.42
CA ALA A 47 9.74 6.16 -12.37
C ALA A 47 8.93 6.35 -11.07
N GLY A 48 9.16 5.54 -10.03
CA GLY A 48 8.57 5.75 -8.71
C GLY A 48 7.07 5.45 -8.62
N LYS A 49 6.61 4.37 -9.25
CA LYS A 49 5.19 3.90 -9.13
C LYS A 49 4.79 3.57 -7.70
N THR A 50 5.74 3.05 -6.93
CA THR A 50 5.54 2.65 -5.52
C THR A 50 4.98 3.79 -4.68
N LEU A 51 5.48 5.03 -4.89
CA LEU A 51 4.98 6.21 -4.19
C LEU A 51 3.48 6.42 -4.40
N ILE A 52 3.00 6.27 -5.64
CA ILE A 52 1.58 6.46 -5.97
C ILE A 52 0.73 5.41 -5.22
N ALA A 53 1.21 4.17 -5.15
CA ALA A 53 0.52 3.11 -4.42
C ALA A 53 0.53 3.36 -2.91
N TYR A 54 1.63 3.86 -2.34
CA TYR A 54 1.74 4.19 -0.92
C TYR A 54 0.81 5.35 -0.54
N SER A 55 0.75 6.38 -1.38
CA SER A 55 -0.19 7.48 -1.21
C SER A 55 -1.64 6.98 -1.22
N ALA A 56 -1.99 6.07 -2.14
CA ALA A 56 -3.33 5.47 -2.17
C ALA A 56 -3.64 4.70 -0.88
N ILE A 57 -2.68 3.90 -0.37
CA ILE A 57 -2.84 3.19 0.91
C ILE A 57 -3.07 4.18 2.05
N PHE A 58 -2.25 5.22 2.13
CA PHE A 58 -2.35 6.22 3.19
C PHE A 58 -3.71 6.93 3.18
N ASP A 59 -4.18 7.35 2.01
CA ASP A 59 -5.47 8.04 1.87
C ASP A 59 -6.65 7.13 2.26
N MET A 60 -6.58 5.84 1.92
CA MET A 60 -7.58 4.85 2.33
C MET A 60 -7.57 4.59 3.83
N LEU A 61 -6.39 4.46 4.44
CA LEU A 61 -6.25 4.32 5.90
C LEU A 61 -6.84 5.51 6.64
N LYS A 62 -6.55 6.73 6.17
CA LYS A 62 -7.10 7.97 6.75
C LYS A 62 -8.62 8.01 6.66
N SER A 63 -9.20 7.31 5.69
CA SER A 63 -10.64 7.16 5.48
C SER A 63 -11.25 5.95 6.23
N GLY A 64 -10.48 5.28 7.10
CA GLY A 64 -10.92 4.11 7.85
C GLY A 64 -11.14 2.85 7.00
N LYS A 65 -10.59 2.81 5.78
CA LYS A 65 -10.70 1.66 4.87
C LYS A 65 -9.47 0.77 4.96
N LYS A 66 -9.66 -0.50 4.60
CA LYS A 66 -8.61 -1.51 4.50
C LYS A 66 -7.98 -1.52 3.11
N CYS A 67 -6.70 -1.90 3.04
CA CYS A 67 -5.93 -1.99 1.80
C CYS A 67 -5.37 -3.39 1.59
N LEU A 68 -5.51 -3.90 0.36
CA LEU A 68 -4.86 -5.12 -0.09
C LEU A 68 -3.76 -4.74 -1.08
N TYR A 69 -2.50 -5.06 -0.76
CA TYR A 69 -1.35 -4.81 -1.62
C TYR A 69 -0.84 -6.14 -2.19
N ILE A 70 -1.10 -6.35 -3.47
CA ILE A 70 -0.80 -7.61 -4.16
C ILE A 70 0.54 -7.48 -4.90
N VAL A 71 1.42 -8.46 -4.69
CA VAL A 71 2.73 -8.56 -5.36
C VAL A 71 2.91 -9.94 -5.98
N PRO A 72 3.77 -10.10 -7.00
CA PRO A 72 3.88 -11.39 -7.70
C PRO A 72 4.67 -12.46 -6.94
N LEU A 73 5.49 -12.10 -5.93
CA LEU A 73 6.40 -13.03 -5.25
C LEU A 73 6.35 -12.86 -3.74
N LYS A 74 6.51 -13.96 -2.98
CA LYS A 74 6.60 -13.93 -1.51
C LYS A 74 7.74 -13.04 -1.00
N ALA A 75 8.89 -13.06 -1.69
CA ALA A 75 10.04 -12.22 -1.32
C ALA A 75 9.72 -10.71 -1.42
N LEU A 76 9.03 -10.30 -2.49
CA LEU A 76 8.58 -8.92 -2.65
C LEU A 76 7.51 -8.55 -1.60
N ALA A 77 6.68 -9.51 -1.19
CA ALA A 77 5.70 -9.27 -0.14
C ALA A 77 6.39 -8.98 1.18
N PHE A 78 7.45 -9.74 1.50
CA PHE A 78 8.26 -9.51 2.69
C PHE A 78 8.99 -8.16 2.64
N GLU A 79 9.61 -7.82 1.51
CA GLU A 79 10.26 -6.52 1.30
C GLU A 79 9.28 -5.36 1.57
N LYS A 80 8.09 -5.41 0.97
CA LYS A 80 7.07 -4.36 1.13
C LYS A 80 6.48 -4.33 2.53
N TYR A 81 6.40 -5.48 3.20
CA TYR A 81 6.01 -5.56 4.60
C TYR A 81 7.02 -4.86 5.50
N GLU A 82 8.32 -5.10 5.32
CA GLU A 82 9.37 -4.42 6.08
C GLU A 82 9.36 -2.91 5.85
N GLU A 83 9.22 -2.45 4.61
CA GLU A 83 9.10 -1.02 4.29
C GLU A 83 7.88 -0.38 4.99
N MET A 84 6.70 -0.99 4.89
CA MET A 84 5.45 -0.43 5.43
C MET A 84 5.34 -0.51 6.96
N LYS A 85 6.26 -1.19 7.68
CA LYS A 85 6.23 -1.27 9.15
C LYS A 85 6.21 0.10 9.81
N VAL A 86 6.81 1.11 9.19
CA VAL A 86 6.82 2.48 9.70
C VAL A 86 5.40 3.03 9.91
N LEU A 87 4.41 2.59 9.11
CA LEU A 87 3.01 3.01 9.25
C LEU A 87 2.36 2.50 10.54
N ARG A 88 2.96 1.50 11.23
CA ARG A 88 2.49 1.08 12.56
C ARG A 88 2.64 2.19 13.61
N LYS A 89 3.62 3.10 13.44
CA LYS A 89 3.77 4.29 14.28
C LYS A 89 2.56 5.23 14.17
N LEU A 90 1.84 5.16 13.05
CA LEU A 90 0.59 5.87 12.80
C LEU A 90 -0.67 5.07 13.22
N GLY A 91 -0.49 3.94 13.92
CA GLY A 91 -1.57 3.09 14.42
C GLY A 91 -2.10 2.07 13.41
N ALA A 92 -1.53 1.97 12.20
CA ALA A 92 -1.99 1.00 11.21
C ALA A 92 -1.64 -0.44 11.61
N LYS A 93 -2.61 -1.36 11.53
CA LYS A 93 -2.38 -2.80 11.71
C LYS A 93 -1.96 -3.42 10.38
N LEU A 94 -0.72 -3.90 10.32
CA LEU A 94 -0.11 -4.45 9.10
C LEU A 94 0.16 -5.96 9.23
N THR A 95 -0.20 -6.74 8.21
CA THR A 95 0.11 -8.17 8.10
C THR A 95 0.56 -8.59 6.70
N ILE A 96 1.17 -9.77 6.61
CA ILE A 96 1.57 -10.44 5.37
C ILE A 96 0.85 -11.80 5.27
N ALA A 97 0.26 -12.08 4.11
CA ALA A 97 -0.44 -13.33 3.82
C ALA A 97 0.14 -13.94 2.53
N THR A 98 1.07 -14.89 2.68
CA THR A 98 1.78 -15.52 1.54
C THR A 98 1.79 -17.05 1.56
N GLY A 99 1.07 -17.69 2.51
CA GLY A 99 0.77 -19.13 2.47
C GLY A 99 1.22 -19.94 3.68
N ASP A 100 2.28 -19.53 4.38
CA ASP A 100 2.89 -20.38 5.43
C ASP A 100 2.44 -20.00 6.87
N TYR A 101 1.92 -18.79 7.06
CA TYR A 101 1.28 -18.39 8.32
C TYR A 101 -0.21 -18.70 8.23
N ASP A 102 -0.76 -19.34 9.27
CA ASP A 102 -2.18 -19.65 9.45
C ASP A 102 -3.00 -18.34 9.41
N SER A 103 -3.30 -17.92 8.18
CA SER A 103 -3.97 -16.68 7.84
C SER A 103 -5.37 -17.08 7.41
N SER A 104 -6.14 -17.61 8.36
CA SER A 104 -7.58 -17.69 8.20
C SER A 104 -8.08 -16.29 7.81
N ALA A 105 -9.07 -16.22 6.92
CA ALA A 105 -9.56 -14.90 6.49
C ALA A 105 -10.14 -14.09 7.67
N SER A 106 -10.61 -14.77 8.72
CA SER A 106 -10.94 -14.16 10.01
C SER A 106 -9.75 -13.48 10.73
N PHE A 107 -8.53 -14.02 10.63
CA PHE A 107 -7.32 -13.36 11.15
C PHE A 107 -7.00 -12.08 10.36
N VAL A 108 -7.06 -12.16 9.04
CA VAL A 108 -6.70 -11.07 8.12
C VAL A 108 -7.64 -9.87 8.26
N ARG A 109 -8.92 -10.10 8.60
CA ARG A 109 -9.92 -9.05 8.88
C ARG A 109 -9.52 -8.10 10.02
N ASN A 110 -8.62 -8.50 10.92
CA ASN A 110 -8.15 -7.65 12.02
C ASN A 110 -7.09 -6.61 11.59
N PHE A 111 -6.65 -6.63 10.34
CA PHE A 111 -5.59 -5.75 9.83
C PHE A 111 -6.11 -4.71 8.84
N ASP A 112 -5.44 -3.56 8.79
CA ASP A 112 -5.79 -2.42 7.93
C ASP A 112 -5.02 -2.47 6.61
N ILE A 113 -3.79 -2.97 6.63
CA ILE A 113 -3.00 -3.25 5.43
C ILE A 113 -2.63 -4.73 5.40
N ILE A 114 -2.92 -5.36 4.27
CA ILE A 114 -2.65 -6.77 4.01
C ILE A 114 -1.79 -6.87 2.77
N ILE A 115 -0.58 -7.42 2.91
CA ILE A 115 0.33 -7.64 1.78
C ILE A 115 0.31 -9.12 1.41
N CYS A 116 0.05 -9.46 0.15
CA CYS A 116 -0.11 -10.84 -0.26
C CYS A 116 0.35 -11.10 -1.71
N THR A 117 0.41 -12.38 -2.08
CA THR A 117 0.53 -12.76 -3.49
C THR A 117 -0.84 -12.86 -4.17
N SER A 118 -0.85 -12.87 -5.51
CA SER A 118 -2.07 -13.08 -6.31
C SER A 118 -2.82 -14.34 -5.92
N GLU A 119 -2.11 -15.45 -5.72
CA GLU A 119 -2.68 -16.75 -5.37
C GLU A 119 -3.28 -16.72 -3.97
N LYS A 120 -2.64 -16.03 -3.02
CA LYS A 120 -3.19 -15.90 -1.67
C LYS A 120 -4.39 -14.95 -1.63
N ALA A 121 -4.38 -13.87 -2.40
CA ALA A 121 -5.56 -13.01 -2.56
C ALA A 121 -6.76 -13.81 -3.07
N ASP A 122 -6.58 -14.57 -4.16
CA ASP A 122 -7.60 -15.44 -4.74
C ASP A 122 -8.10 -16.51 -3.74
N SER A 123 -7.19 -17.15 -3.01
CA SER A 123 -7.52 -18.10 -1.94
C SER A 123 -8.38 -17.47 -0.83
N MET A 124 -8.03 -16.27 -0.35
CA MET A 124 -8.79 -15.58 0.70
C MET A 124 -10.21 -15.23 0.24
N ILE A 125 -10.39 -14.77 -1.00
CA ILE A 125 -11.70 -14.42 -1.57
C ILE A 125 -12.61 -15.65 -1.68
N ARG A 126 -12.04 -16.81 -2.07
CA ARG A 126 -12.82 -18.05 -2.23
C ARG A 126 -13.26 -18.67 -0.92
N HIS A 127 -12.46 -18.56 0.14
CA HIS A 127 -12.71 -19.25 1.40
C HIS A 127 -13.48 -18.42 2.43
N ASP A 128 -13.73 -17.13 2.17
CA ASP A 128 -14.45 -16.25 3.10
C ASP A 128 -15.05 -15.01 2.40
N PRO A 129 -16.16 -15.16 1.66
CA PRO A 129 -16.70 -14.12 0.78
C PRO A 129 -17.47 -12.99 1.50
N SER A 130 -17.50 -12.96 2.83
CA SER A 130 -18.38 -12.08 3.63
C SER A 130 -17.75 -11.56 4.90
#